data_AF-A0A7J6ILY9-F1
#
_entry.id   AF-A0A7J6ILY9-F1
#
_cell.length_a   1.000
_cell.length_b   1.000
_cell.length_c   1.000
_cell.angle_alpha   90.00
_cell.angle_beta   90.00
_cell.angle_gamma   90.00
#
_symmetry.space_group_name_H-M   'P 1'
#
loop_
_entity.id
_entity.type
_entity.pdbx_description
1 polymer ?
#
loop_
_entity_poly.entity_id
_entity_poly.type
_entity_poly.pdbx_seq_one_letter_code
_entity_poly.pdbx_strand_id
1 'polypeptide(L)'
;MTKTAIFYVIKSIEAFHGVDGNRIPDNILVIAHRQTVNLLILAAVYRDPFLGGLVEPVKLGYLFQRTITMLDLHVQLGGALMGEKRILQTVADQLHVLPSNFTSR
;
A
#
# COMPACT_ATOMS: atom_id res chain seq x y z
N MET A 1 15.32 14.36 9.60
CA MET A 1 13.99 14.74 9.04
C MET A 1 13.43 13.63 8.13
N THR A 2 14.15 13.19 7.09
CA THR A 2 13.68 12.16 6.13
C THR A 2 13.30 10.82 6.76
N LYS A 3 14.13 10.28 7.66
CA LYS A 3 13.82 9.03 8.39
C LYS A 3 12.50 9.12 9.19
N THR A 4 12.27 10.26 9.83
CA THR A 4 11.04 10.54 10.58
C THR A 4 9.83 10.62 9.66
N ALA A 5 9.97 11.25 8.48
CA ALA A 5 8.90 11.31 7.49
C ALA A 5 8.52 9.91 6.97
N ILE A 6 9.50 9.09 6.59
CA ILE A 6 9.27 7.70 6.15
C ILE A 6 8.59 6.88 7.24
N PHE A 7 9.04 7.04 8.49
CA PHE A 7 8.39 6.40 9.63
C PHE A 7 6.91 6.79 9.75
N TYR A 8 6.57 8.08 9.62
CA TYR A 8 5.17 8.53 9.67
C TYR A 8 4.34 8.06 8.47
N VAL A 9 4.93 7.94 7.28
CA VAL A 9 4.25 7.33 6.12
C VAL A 9 3.90 5.87 6.40
N ILE A 10 4.84 5.09 6.93
CA ILE A 10 4.60 3.69 7.34
C ILE A 10 3.49 3.63 8.39
N LYS A 11 3.56 4.48 9.43
CA LYS A 11 2.52 4.54 10.46
C LYS A 11 1.16 4.97 9.94
N SER A 12 1.13 5.87 8.96
CA SER A 12 -0.10 6.26 8.30
C SER A 12 -0.74 5.04 7.63
N ILE A 13 0.02 4.25 6.87
CA ILE A 13 -0.50 3.03 6.21
C ILE A 13 -0.96 1.99 7.23
N GLU A 14 -0.13 1.69 8.24
CA GLU A 14 -0.45 0.69 9.27
C GLU A 14 -1.75 1.01 10.02
N ALA A 15 -2.06 2.29 10.24
CA ALA A 15 -3.30 2.71 10.90
C ALA A 15 -4.57 2.34 10.13
N PHE A 16 -4.49 2.15 8.80
CA PHE A 16 -5.64 1.79 7.96
C PHE A 16 -5.82 0.28 7.80
N HIS A 17 -4.83 -0.54 8.18
CA HIS A 17 -4.97 -2.00 8.14
C HIS A 17 -5.98 -2.56 9.17
N GLY A 18 -6.56 -1.70 10.02
CA GLY A 18 -7.66 -2.05 10.92
C GLY A 18 -9.05 -1.74 10.35
N VAL A 19 -9.15 -1.22 9.12
CA VAL A 19 -10.43 -0.86 8.46
C VAL A 19 -11.09 -2.07 7.78
N ASP A 20 -10.57 -3.27 8.02
CA ASP A 20 -11.07 -4.56 7.49
C ASP A 20 -12.44 -4.99 8.10
N GLY A 21 -13.09 -4.14 8.91
CA GLY A 21 -14.31 -4.46 9.64
C GLY A 21 -15.62 -4.30 8.83
N ASN A 22 -16.72 -4.83 9.35
CA ASN A 22 -18.07 -4.85 8.74
C ASN A 22 -18.67 -3.48 8.34
N ARG A 23 -18.00 -2.36 8.61
CA ARG A 23 -18.44 -1.03 8.20
C ARG A 23 -17.43 -0.41 7.24
N ILE A 24 -17.86 -0.29 6.00
CA ILE A 24 -17.17 0.48 4.96
C ILE A 24 -17.30 1.97 5.32
N PRO A 25 -16.19 2.70 5.52
CA PRO A 25 -16.27 4.14 5.73
C PRO A 25 -16.84 4.85 4.50
N ASP A 26 -17.69 5.86 4.70
CA ASP A 26 -18.26 6.67 3.61
C ASP A 26 -17.18 7.32 2.73
N ASN A 27 -15.97 7.51 3.27
CA ASN A 27 -14.81 8.10 2.61
C ASN A 27 -13.80 7.06 2.10
N ILE A 28 -14.20 5.80 1.89
CA ILE A 28 -13.31 4.70 1.47
C ILE A 28 -12.45 5.03 0.25
N LEU A 29 -13.01 5.74 -0.74
CA LEU A 29 -12.28 6.16 -1.94
C LEU A 29 -11.12 7.10 -1.63
N VAL A 30 -11.35 8.09 -0.76
CA VAL A 30 -10.33 9.06 -0.35
C VAL A 30 -9.23 8.37 0.46
N ILE A 31 -9.62 7.43 1.32
CA ILE A 31 -8.68 6.63 2.10
C ILE A 31 -7.82 5.76 1.18
N ALA A 32 -8.45 5.02 0.27
CA ALA A 32 -7.77 4.16 -0.70
C ALA A 32 -6.75 4.93 -1.53
N HIS A 33 -7.16 6.06 -2.12
CA HIS A 33 -6.27 6.91 -2.90
C HIS A 33 -5.05 7.37 -2.08
N ARG A 34 -5.27 7.79 -0.82
CA ARG A 34 -4.17 8.19 0.07
C ARG A 34 -3.22 7.04 0.39
N GLN A 35 -3.74 5.83 0.62
CA GLN A 35 -2.89 4.66 0.87
C GLN A 35 -2.07 4.27 -0.35
N THR A 36 -2.67 4.34 -1.54
CA THR A 36 -1.93 4.12 -2.77
C THR A 36 -0.79 5.12 -2.91
N VAL A 37 -1.05 6.42 -2.76
CA VAL A 37 -0.02 7.45 -2.86
C VAL A 37 1.09 7.25 -1.82
N ASN A 38 0.74 6.90 -0.58
CA ASN A 38 1.74 6.60 0.46
C ASN A 38 2.64 5.42 0.08
N LEU A 39 2.07 4.34 -0.48
CA LEU A 39 2.84 3.19 -0.96
C LEU A 39 3.72 3.53 -2.17
N LEU A 40 3.25 4.38 -3.08
CA LEU A 40 4.05 4.86 -4.21
C LEU A 40 5.24 5.70 -3.74
N ILE A 41 5.08 6.50 -2.68
CA ILE A 41 6.19 7.22 -2.05
C ILE A 41 7.19 6.22 -1.47
N LEU A 42 6.75 5.21 -0.72
CA LEU A 42 7.65 4.19 -0.17
C LEU A 42 8.35 3.38 -1.26
N ALA A 43 7.67 3.09 -2.38
CA ALA A 43 8.25 2.44 -3.55
C ALA A 43 9.35 3.27 -4.20
N ALA A 44 9.13 4.58 -4.34
CA ALA A 44 10.13 5.51 -4.86
C ALA A 44 11.35 5.60 -3.92
N VAL A 45 11.11 5.71 -2.61
CA VAL A 45 12.16 5.70 -1.59
C VAL A 45 12.95 4.41 -1.62
N TYR A 46 12.28 3.26 -1.73
CA TYR A 46 12.92 1.95 -1.76
C TYR A 46 13.86 1.76 -2.96
N ARG A 47 13.50 2.32 -4.13
CA ARG A 47 14.36 2.29 -5.33
C ARG A 47 15.51 3.29 -5.30
N ASP A 48 15.45 4.28 -4.43
CA ASP A 48 16.46 5.32 -4.37
C ASP A 48 17.78 4.77 -3.79
N PRO A 49 18.94 5.04 -4.41
CA PRO A 49 20.23 4.49 -3.98
C PRO A 49 20.71 5.00 -2.62
N PHE A 50 20.19 6.13 -2.15
CA PHE A 50 20.58 6.75 -0.87
C PHE A 50 19.53 6.53 0.21
N LEU A 51 18.25 6.48 -0.17
CA LEU A 51 17.13 6.36 0.77
C LEU A 51 16.58 4.93 0.88
N GLY A 52 16.93 4.02 -0.03
CA GLY A 52 16.39 2.66 -0.07
C GLY A 52 16.61 1.88 1.23
N GLY A 53 17.75 2.09 1.89
CA GLY A 53 18.05 1.50 3.20
C GLY A 53 17.16 1.97 4.36
N LEU A 54 16.29 2.96 4.14
CA LEU A 54 15.32 3.44 5.13
C LEU A 54 13.99 2.66 5.09
N VAL A 55 13.79 1.81 4.08
CA VAL A 55 12.58 1.00 3.91
C VAL A 55 12.98 -0.47 3.85
N GLU A 56 12.53 -1.24 4.84
CA GLU A 56 12.79 -2.67 4.88
C GLU A 56 11.95 -3.41 3.81
N PRO A 57 12.55 -4.26 2.96
CA PRO A 57 11.84 -4.95 1.88
C PRO A 57 10.64 -5.77 2.35
N VAL A 58 10.81 -6.52 3.45
CA VAL A 58 9.77 -7.38 4.03
C VAL A 58 8.61 -6.54 4.54
N LYS A 59 8.90 -5.42 5.23
CA LYS A 59 7.87 -4.49 5.67
C LYS A 59 7.13 -3.89 4.48
N LEU A 60 7.85 -3.44 3.45
CA LEU A 60 7.23 -2.88 2.24
C LEU A 60 6.29 -3.87 1.57
N GLY A 61 6.73 -5.12 1.40
CA GLY A 61 5.91 -6.22 0.89
C GLY A 61 4.63 -6.44 1.68
N TYR A 62 4.74 -6.47 3.01
CA TYR A 62 3.59 -6.58 3.90
C TYR A 62 2.59 -5.41 3.74
N LEU A 63 3.09 -4.17 3.64
CA LEU A 63 2.24 -2.99 3.46
C LEU A 63 1.48 -3.03 2.11
N PHE A 64 2.17 -3.40 1.02
CA PHE A 64 1.56 -3.63 -0.29
C PHE A 64 0.49 -4.73 -0.23
N GLN A 65 0.83 -5.90 0.31
CA GLN A 65 -0.07 -7.04 0.43
C GLN A 65 -1.37 -6.67 1.16
N ARG A 66 -1.25 -6.06 2.34
CA ARG A 66 -2.41 -5.69 3.17
C ARG A 66 -3.28 -4.65 2.49
N THR A 67 -2.68 -3.64 1.85
CA THR A 67 -3.43 -2.61 1.16
C THR A 67 -4.14 -3.15 -0.09
N ILE A 68 -3.48 -3.99 -0.90
CA ILE A 68 -4.09 -4.65 -2.06
C ILE A 68 -5.26 -5.54 -1.62
N THR A 69 -5.09 -6.30 -0.52
CA THR A 69 -6.16 -7.14 0.04
C THR A 69 -7.35 -6.30 0.50
N MET A 70 -7.09 -5.18 1.18
CA MET A 70 -8.14 -4.26 1.60
C MET A 70 -8.91 -3.68 0.41
N LEU A 71 -8.21 -3.25 -0.64
CA LEU A 71 -8.84 -2.79 -1.87
C LEU A 71 -9.69 -3.89 -2.51
N ASP A 72 -9.20 -5.13 -2.53
CA ASP A 72 -9.89 -6.30 -3.08
C ASP A 72 -11.25 -6.57 -2.41
N LEU A 73 -11.33 -6.39 -1.09
CA LEU A 73 -12.60 -6.50 -0.36
C LEU A 73 -13.65 -5.46 -0.80
N HIS A 74 -13.21 -4.36 -1.42
CA HIS A 74 -14.04 -3.21 -1.74
C HIS A 74 -14.12 -2.90 -3.25
N VAL A 75 -13.52 -3.70 -4.14
CA VAL A 75 -13.49 -3.41 -5.60
C VAL A 75 -14.87 -3.30 -6.23
N GLN A 76 -15.88 -3.95 -5.65
CA GLN A 76 -17.27 -3.88 -6.12
C GLN A 76 -17.89 -2.48 -5.95
N LEU A 77 -17.27 -1.61 -5.15
CA LEU A 77 -17.75 -0.24 -4.88
C LEU A 77 -17.38 0.77 -5.98
N GLY A 78 -16.54 0.41 -6.95
CA GLY A 78 -16.30 1.26 -8.12
C GLY A 78 -14.96 1.06 -8.83
N GLY A 79 -14.92 1.46 -10.10
CA GLY A 79 -13.74 1.33 -10.97
C GLY A 79 -12.48 2.06 -10.49
N ALA A 80 -12.63 3.12 -9.67
CA ALA A 80 -11.49 3.82 -9.09
C ALA A 80 -10.68 2.93 -8.15
N LEU A 81 -11.32 2.16 -7.25
CA LEU A 81 -10.63 1.22 -6.35
C LEU A 81 -9.92 0.11 -7.11
N MET A 82 -10.52 -0.36 -8.20
CA MET A 82 -9.89 -1.32 -9.10
C MET A 82 -8.64 -0.73 -9.77
N GLY A 83 -8.69 0.55 -10.19
CA GLY A 83 -7.53 1.27 -10.70
C GLY A 83 -6.40 1.37 -9.67
N GLU A 84 -6.72 1.82 -8.46
CA GLU A 84 -5.78 1.90 -7.33
C GLU A 84 -5.12 0.54 -7.05
N LYS A 85 -5.92 -0.54 -6.97
CA LYS A 85 -5.45 -1.92 -6.77
C LYS A 85 -4.45 -2.33 -7.87
N ARG A 86 -4.80 -2.10 -9.13
CA ARG A 86 -3.99 -2.49 -10.29
C ARG A 86 -2.65 -1.76 -10.35
N ILE A 87 -2.64 -0.47 -9.99
CA ILE A 87 -1.41 0.31 -9.85
C ILE A 87 -0.51 -0.33 -8.80
N LEU A 88 -1.04 -0.62 -7.61
CA LEU A 88 -0.27 -1.20 -6.51
C LEU A 88 0.28 -2.59 -6.85
N GLN A 89 -0.53 -3.46 -7.48
CA GLN A 89 -0.05 -4.77 -7.96
C GLN A 89 1.13 -4.62 -8.92
N THR A 90 0.96 -3.77 -9.93
CA THR A 90 1.99 -3.55 -10.96
C THR A 90 3.31 -3.06 -10.35
N VAL A 91 3.24 -2.11 -9.40
CA VAL A 91 4.43 -1.59 -8.73
C VAL A 91 5.07 -2.65 -7.83
N ALA A 92 4.27 -3.40 -7.08
CA ALA A 92 4.78 -4.42 -6.17
C ALA A 92 5.48 -5.56 -6.94
N ASP A 93 4.94 -5.95 -8.10
CA ASP A 93 5.54 -6.93 -9.01
C ASP A 93 6.89 -6.43 -9.55
N GLN A 94 6.96 -5.18 -10.03
CA GLN A 94 8.21 -4.57 -10.50
C GLN A 94 9.27 -4.44 -9.40
N LEU A 95 8.86 -4.41 -8.14
CA LEU A 95 9.75 -4.33 -6.99
C LEU A 95 10.14 -5.71 -6.45
N HIS A 96 9.46 -6.77 -6.86
CA HIS A 96 9.60 -8.12 -6.30
C HIS A 96 9.47 -8.15 -4.76
N VAL A 97 8.58 -7.33 -4.21
CA VAL A 97 8.40 -7.19 -2.75
C VAL A 97 7.25 -8.04 -2.21
N LEU A 98 6.37 -8.54 -3.07
CA LEU A 98 5.25 -9.37 -2.61
C LEU A 98 5.75 -10.73 -2.12
N PRO A 99 5.16 -11.27 -1.04
CA PRO A 99 5.46 -12.62 -0.60
C PRO A 99 5.20 -13.64 -1.71
N SER A 100 6.02 -14.68 -1.80
CA SER A 100 5.94 -15.70 -2.86
C SER A 100 4.58 -16.44 -2.92
N ASN A 101 3.84 -16.44 -1.81
CA ASN A 101 2.51 -17.06 -1.69
C ASN A 101 1.36 -16.05 -1.85
N PHE A 102 1.66 -14.78 -2.15
CA PHE A 102 0.61 -13.80 -2.38
C PHE A 102 0.00 -14.00 -3.76
N THR A 103 -1.30 -14.29 -3.79
CA THR A 103 -2.10 -14.32 -5.00
C THR A 103 -3.23 -13.33 -4.82
N SER A 104 -3.17 -12.20 -5.52
CA SER A 104 -4.33 -11.32 -5.62
C SER A 104 -5.34 -11.95 -6.58
N ARG A 105 -6.59 -12.13 -6.13
CA ARG A 105 -7.69 -12.54 -7.00
C ARG A 105 -8.05 -11.45 -8.01
#